data_AF-A0A8X6SD22-F1
#
_entry.id   AF-A0A8X6SD22-F1
#
_cell.length_a   1.000
_cell.length_b   1.000
_cell.length_c   1.000
_cell.angle_alpha   90.00
_cell.angle_beta   90.00
_cell.angle_gamma   90.00
#
_symmetry.space_group_name_H-M   'P 1'
#
loop_
_entity.id
_entity.type
_entity.pdbx_description
1 polymer ?
#
loop_
_entity_poly.entity_id
_entity_poly.type
_entity_poly.pdbx_seq_one_letter_code
_entity_poly.pdbx_strand_id
1 'polypeptide(L)'
;MPTKFQVCRFNSSGDILIKRVCIFDVKDAPRTGRPVVENVDEITEIIEVDQHVSSRSITQELKIEQKSVLNHLRKIVFKKKLHVWVPQRLTPKHMMDRISICQALAKRNEIDPFLKRMVTGDERWVTYVNIL
;
A
#
# COMPACT_ATOMS: atom_id res chain seq x y z
N MET A 1 -33.80 24.70 -17.52
CA MET A 1 -34.83 23.65 -17.38
C MET A 1 -34.10 22.42 -16.87
N PRO A 2 -34.44 21.83 -15.70
CA PRO A 2 -35.74 21.79 -15.04
C PRO A 2 -35.84 22.68 -13.80
N THR A 3 -37.02 23.23 -13.52
CA THR A 3 -37.35 23.93 -12.28
C THR A 3 -38.17 23.00 -11.40
N LYS A 4 -37.63 22.56 -10.25
CA LYS A 4 -38.44 21.94 -9.19
C LYS A 4 -39.01 23.07 -8.32
N PHE A 5 -40.34 23.12 -8.24
CA PHE A 5 -41.05 23.99 -7.31
C PHE A 5 -41.44 23.18 -6.09
N GLN A 6 -41.00 23.59 -4.90
CA GLN A 6 -41.51 23.04 -3.64
C GLN A 6 -42.42 24.07 -3.00
N VAL A 7 -43.67 23.68 -2.74
CA VAL A 7 -44.69 24.56 -2.14
C VAL A 7 -44.41 24.70 -0.65
N CYS A 8 -44.21 25.92 -0.17
CA CYS A 8 -44.06 26.21 1.26
C CYS A 8 -45.04 27.31 1.70
N ARG A 9 -46.14 26.86 2.32
CA ARG A 9 -47.17 27.55 3.15
C ARG A 9 -47.92 28.77 2.59
N PHE A 10 -49.24 28.73 2.75
CA PHE A 10 -50.21 29.82 2.56
C PHE A 10 -50.07 30.87 3.67
N ASN A 11 -50.31 32.14 3.35
CA ASN A 11 -50.58 33.15 4.38
C ASN A 11 -52.06 33.07 4.82
N SER A 12 -52.41 33.74 5.92
CA SER A 12 -53.76 33.71 6.51
C SER A 12 -54.87 34.29 5.62
N SER A 13 -54.52 34.92 4.48
CA SER A 13 -55.45 35.46 3.50
C SER A 13 -55.63 34.55 2.28
N GLY A 14 -54.92 33.42 2.20
CA GLY A 14 -55.07 32.42 1.13
C GLY A 14 -54.21 32.66 -0.11
N ASP A 15 -53.39 33.72 -0.15
CA ASP A 15 -52.54 34.01 -1.31
C ASP A 15 -51.24 33.19 -1.29
N ILE A 16 -50.86 32.65 -2.46
CA ILE A 16 -49.62 31.89 -2.66
C ILE A 16 -48.50 32.86 -3.08
N LEU A 17 -47.53 33.09 -2.20
CA LEU A 17 -46.30 33.82 -2.54
C LEU A 17 -45.27 32.87 -3.16
N ILE A 18 -45.15 32.86 -4.49
CA ILE A 18 -44.11 32.09 -5.21
C ILE A 18 -42.78 32.87 -5.13
N LYS A 19 -41.90 32.54 -4.17
CA LYS A 19 -40.51 33.00 -4.22
C LYS A 19 -39.73 32.17 -5.24
N ARG A 20 -39.30 32.81 -6.33
CA ARG A 20 -38.42 32.22 -7.34
C ARG A 20 -37.01 32.15 -6.77
N VAL A 21 -36.62 30.99 -6.22
CA VAL A 21 -35.22 30.72 -5.84
C VAL A 21 -34.57 29.97 -6.99
N CYS A 22 -33.66 30.63 -7.69
CA CYS A 22 -32.84 30.00 -8.72
C CYS A 22 -31.65 29.32 -8.03
N ILE A 23 -31.73 28.00 -7.84
CA ILE A 23 -30.56 27.19 -7.49
C ILE A 23 -29.87 26.83 -8.81
N PHE A 24 -28.89 27.63 -9.22
CA PHE A 24 -27.99 27.24 -10.29
C PHE A 24 -26.95 26.29 -9.70
N ASP A 25 -27.07 25.00 -9.99
CA ASP A 25 -26.05 24.01 -9.70
C ASP A 25 -24.92 24.15 -10.74
N VAL A 26 -24.13 25.23 -10.61
CA VAL A 26 -22.96 25.50 -11.46
C VAL A 26 -21.84 24.60 -10.96
N LYS A 27 -21.68 23.44 -11.60
CA LYS A 27 -20.47 22.63 -11.40
C LYS A 27 -19.31 23.33 -12.11
N ASP A 28 -18.32 23.75 -11.33
CA ASP A 28 -17.06 24.23 -11.87
C ASP A 28 -16.46 23.18 -12.81
N ALA A 29 -16.09 23.60 -14.03
CA ALA A 29 -15.28 22.78 -14.92
C ALA A 29 -13.94 22.46 -14.25
N PRO A 30 -13.32 21.29 -14.52
CA PRO A 30 -12.05 20.92 -13.90
C PRO A 30 -11.02 22.02 -14.17
N ARG A 31 -10.60 22.70 -13.10
CA ARG A 31 -9.62 23.78 -13.19
C ARG A 31 -8.24 23.16 -13.39
N THR A 32 -7.50 23.64 -14.37
CA THR A 32 -6.05 23.44 -14.46
C THR A 32 -5.40 24.18 -13.30
N GLY A 33 -5.29 23.49 -12.16
CA GLY A 33 -4.58 23.99 -10.99
C GLY A 33 -3.09 24.21 -11.26
N ARG A 34 -2.36 24.63 -10.23
CA ARG A 34 -0.89 24.75 -10.31
C ARG A 34 -0.30 23.41 -10.78
N PRO A 35 0.57 23.38 -11.80
CA PRO A 35 1.28 22.17 -12.18
C PRO A 35 2.09 21.71 -10.98
N VAL A 36 1.74 20.54 -10.43
CA VAL A 36 2.61 19.84 -9.50
C VAL A 36 3.58 19.09 -10.40
N VAL A 37 4.85 19.49 -10.40
CA VAL A 37 5.90 18.67 -10.99
C VAL A 37 5.99 17.43 -10.10
N GLU A 38 5.31 16.37 -10.52
CA GLU A 38 5.28 15.10 -9.81
C GLU A 38 6.49 14.29 -10.28
N ASN A 39 7.60 14.35 -9.54
CA ASN A 39 8.79 13.49 -9.74
C ASN A 39 8.49 12.05 -9.28
N VAL A 40 7.35 11.50 -9.70
CA VAL A 40 6.89 10.15 -9.31
C VAL A 40 7.92 9.12 -9.78
N ASP A 41 8.34 9.22 -11.03
CA ASP A 41 9.23 8.26 -11.68
C ASP A 41 10.61 8.22 -11.00
N GLU A 42 11.16 9.37 -10.64
CA GLU A 42 12.45 9.47 -9.94
C GLU A 42 12.40 8.87 -8.52
N ILE A 43 11.31 9.10 -7.78
CA ILE A 43 11.13 8.52 -6.44
C ILE A 43 10.98 7.01 -6.55
N THR A 44 10.27 6.50 -7.56
CA THR A 44 10.12 5.06 -7.77
C THR A 44 11.44 4.40 -8.17
N GLU A 45 12.24 5.03 -9.02
CA GLU A 45 13.54 4.51 -9.45
C GLU A 45 14.50 4.32 -8.25
N ILE A 46 14.59 5.30 -7.34
CA ILE A 46 15.43 5.19 -6.14
C ILE A 46 14.98 4.01 -5.25
N ILE A 47 13.68 3.79 -5.11
CA ILE A 47 13.12 2.70 -4.29
C ILE A 47 13.34 1.32 -4.93
N GLU A 48 13.33 1.25 -6.26
CA GLU A 48 13.60 0.01 -7.00
C GLU A 48 15.07 -0.42 -6.87
N VAL A 49 16.00 0.56 -6.84
CA VAL A 49 17.43 0.31 -6.59
C VAL A 49 17.68 -0.11 -5.15
N ASP A 50 17.15 0.62 -4.17
CA ASP A 50 17.30 0.31 -2.75
C ASP A 50 15.96 0.48 -1.99
N GLN A 51 15.38 -0.66 -1.62
CA GLN A 51 14.13 -0.70 -0.85
C GLN A 51 14.28 -0.24 0.60
N HIS A 52 15.51 -0.05 1.08
CA HIS A 52 15.83 0.35 2.45
C HIS A 52 16.05 1.86 2.58
N VAL A 53 15.95 2.60 1.47
CA VAL A 53 16.14 4.05 1.44
C VAL A 53 15.17 4.77 2.38
N SER A 54 15.68 5.75 3.11
CA SER A 54 14.86 6.57 3.99
C SER A 54 14.19 7.70 3.21
N SER A 55 13.00 8.15 3.64
CA SER A 55 12.35 9.32 3.02
C SER A 55 13.22 10.59 3.11
N ARG A 56 14.11 10.68 4.12
CA ARG A 56 15.09 11.77 4.24
C ARG A 56 16.19 11.69 3.18
N SER A 57 16.66 10.49 2.87
CA SER A 57 17.67 10.27 1.84
C SER A 57 17.13 10.68 0.47
N ILE A 58 15.90 10.24 0.13
CA ILE A 58 15.20 10.62 -1.11
C ILE A 58 15.06 12.16 -1.20
N THR A 59 14.68 12.83 -0.11
CA THR A 59 14.56 14.30 -0.12
C THR A 59 15.87 15.02 -0.34
N GLN A 60 16.98 14.49 0.18
CA GLN A 60 18.30 15.10 0.00
C GLN A 60 18.79 14.92 -1.45
N GLU A 61 18.55 13.75 -2.02
CA GLU A 61 18.94 13.40 -3.38
C GLU A 61 18.16 14.21 -4.42
N LEU A 62 16.82 14.22 -4.30
CA LEU A 62 15.94 14.93 -5.24
C LEU A 62 15.75 16.42 -4.90
N LYS A 63 16.24 16.88 -3.74
CA LYS A 63 16.04 18.24 -3.20
C LYS A 63 14.56 18.64 -3.10
N ILE A 64 13.69 17.68 -2.78
CA ILE A 64 12.25 17.85 -2.62
C ILE A 64 11.90 17.95 -1.13
N GLU A 65 10.80 18.63 -0.78
CA GLU A 65 10.25 18.63 0.57
C GLU A 65 9.82 17.20 1.02
N GLN A 66 10.16 16.82 2.26
CA GLN A 66 9.82 15.52 2.83
C GLN A 66 8.33 15.20 2.84
N LYS A 67 7.50 16.23 3.03
CA LYS A 67 6.04 16.08 2.97
C LYS A 67 5.58 15.63 1.59
N SER A 68 6.19 16.16 0.52
CA SER A 68 5.90 15.75 -0.85
C SER A 68 6.27 14.29 -1.08
N VAL A 69 7.47 13.85 -0.67
CA VAL A 69 7.90 12.45 -0.78
C VAL A 69 6.93 11.52 -0.04
N LEU A 70 6.56 11.85 1.20
CA LEU A 70 5.59 11.04 1.97
C LEU A 70 4.21 10.97 1.32
N ASN A 71 3.73 12.08 0.74
CA ASN A 71 2.46 12.09 0.01
C ASN A 71 2.52 11.21 -1.24
N HIS A 72 3.64 11.25 -1.97
CA HIS A 72 3.86 10.39 -3.13
C HIS A 72 3.90 8.91 -2.75
N LEU A 73 4.66 8.53 -1.72
CA LEU A 73 4.69 7.15 -1.21
C LEU A 73 3.29 6.64 -0.84
N ARG A 74 2.45 7.49 -0.23
CA ARG A 74 1.05 7.16 0.07
C ARG A 74 0.19 6.98 -1.18
N LYS A 75 0.37 7.82 -2.21
CA LYS A 75 -0.34 7.71 -3.50
C LYS A 75 -0.01 6.40 -4.22
N ILE A 76 1.26 5.99 -4.22
CA ILE A 76 1.77 4.81 -4.93
C ILE A 76 1.56 3.52 -4.09
N VAL A 77 0.92 3.63 -2.91
CA VAL A 77 0.59 2.50 -2.00
C VAL A 77 1.84 1.78 -1.45
N PHE A 78 3.01 2.41 -1.49
CA PHE A 78 4.19 1.88 -0.82
C PHE A 78 4.00 1.96 0.70
N LYS A 79 4.16 0.82 1.38
CA LYS A 79 4.10 0.72 2.84
C LYS A 79 5.42 0.19 3.36
N LYS A 80 5.96 0.85 4.38
CA LYS A 80 7.16 0.35 5.07
C LYS A 80 6.85 -0.99 5.73
N LYS A 81 7.54 -2.05 5.30
CA LYS A 81 7.60 -3.33 6.00
C LYS A 81 8.92 -3.42 6.75
N LEU A 82 8.87 -3.93 7.98
CA LEU A 82 10.08 -4.22 8.74
C LEU A 82 10.78 -5.46 8.17
N HIS A 83 12.08 -5.56 8.40
CA HIS A 83 12.85 -6.72 7.96
C HIS A 83 12.34 -7.99 8.61
N VAL A 84 12.31 -9.06 7.83
CA VAL A 84 12.09 -10.42 8.32
C VAL A 84 13.39 -10.88 8.96
N TRP A 85 13.31 -11.36 10.21
CA TRP A 85 14.47 -11.94 10.88
C TRP A 85 14.86 -13.25 10.18
N VAL A 86 16.08 -13.30 9.64
CA VAL A 86 16.65 -14.50 9.00
C VAL A 86 17.72 -15.05 9.92
N PRO A 87 17.59 -16.30 10.43
CA PRO A 87 18.45 -16.84 11.49
C PRO A 87 19.94 -16.87 11.17
N GLN A 88 20.31 -17.05 9.89
CA GLN A 88 21.69 -17.24 9.49
C GLN A 88 21.98 -16.66 8.11
N ARG A 89 23.15 -16.02 7.99
CA ARG A 89 23.72 -15.61 6.71
C ARG A 89 24.28 -16.84 5.99
N LEU A 90 23.68 -17.21 4.87
CA LEU A 90 24.13 -18.34 4.05
C LEU A 90 25.41 -17.98 3.27
N THR A 91 26.34 -18.92 3.18
CA THR A 91 27.48 -18.83 2.26
C THR A 91 27.01 -19.23 0.84
N PRO A 92 27.74 -18.84 -0.22
CA PRO A 92 27.39 -19.24 -1.60
C PRO A 92 27.26 -20.75 -1.77
N LYS A 93 28.13 -21.53 -1.10
CA LYS A 93 28.06 -23.00 -1.08
C LYS A 93 26.76 -23.50 -0.46
N HIS A 94 26.41 -23.03 0.74
CA HIS A 94 25.16 -23.44 1.39
C HIS A 94 23.92 -23.06 0.57
N MET A 95 23.97 -21.95 -0.16
CA MET A 95 22.89 -21.55 -1.06
C MET A 95 22.74 -22.54 -2.22
N MET A 96 23.84 -22.89 -2.90
CA MET A 96 23.83 -23.87 -3.99
C MET A 96 23.40 -25.26 -3.52
N ASP A 97 23.91 -25.72 -2.39
CA ASP A 97 23.55 -27.02 -1.81
C ASP A 97 22.04 -27.09 -1.52
N ARG A 98 21.49 -26.05 -0.89
CA ARG A 98 20.03 -25.96 -0.62
C ARG A 98 19.21 -25.98 -1.90
N ILE A 99 19.60 -25.22 -2.92
CA ILE A 99 18.89 -25.20 -4.22
C ILE A 99 18.90 -26.59 -4.85
N SER A 100 20.07 -27.23 -4.91
CA SER A 100 20.25 -28.56 -5.49
C SER A 100 19.41 -29.62 -4.78
N ILE A 101 19.45 -29.64 -3.44
CA ILE A 101 18.66 -30.56 -2.61
C ILE A 101 17.16 -30.35 -2.83
N CYS A 102 16.69 -29.10 -2.79
CA CYS A 102 15.28 -28.78 -3.02
C CYS A 102 14.80 -29.20 -4.41
N GLN A 103 15.59 -28.96 -5.45
CA GLN A 103 15.26 -29.37 -6.82
C GLN A 103 15.19 -30.89 -6.95
N ALA A 104 16.13 -31.63 -6.34
CA ALA A 104 16.13 -33.09 -6.36
C ALA A 104 14.91 -33.66 -5.61
N LEU A 105 14.59 -33.11 -4.44
CA LEU A 105 13.43 -33.54 -3.65
C LEU A 105 12.10 -33.23 -4.36
N ALA A 106 11.99 -32.07 -5.03
CA ALA A 106 10.83 -31.70 -5.82
C ALA A 106 10.60 -32.69 -6.98
N LYS A 107 11.64 -32.93 -7.80
CA LYS A 107 11.58 -33.91 -8.91
C LYS A 107 11.22 -35.31 -8.42
N ARG A 108 11.81 -35.75 -7.30
CA ARG A 108 11.47 -37.04 -6.71
C ARG A 108 9.99 -37.09 -6.32
N ASN A 109 9.46 -36.02 -5.73
CA ASN A 109 8.06 -35.97 -5.29
C ASN A 109 7.07 -35.95 -6.46
N GLU A 110 7.46 -35.42 -7.62
CA GLU A 110 6.66 -35.50 -8.86
C GLU A 110 6.58 -36.94 -9.38
N ILE A 111 7.68 -37.71 -9.30
CA ILE A 111 7.76 -39.08 -9.80
C ILE A 111 7.14 -40.09 -8.81
N ASP A 112 7.49 -39.98 -7.54
CA ASP A 112 7.00 -40.84 -6.46
C ASP A 112 6.65 -39.98 -5.23
N PRO A 113 5.38 -39.56 -5.07
CA PRO A 113 4.96 -38.72 -3.97
C PRO A 113 5.24 -39.36 -2.61
N PHE A 114 6.16 -38.78 -1.85
CA PHE A 114 6.66 -39.36 -0.59
C PHE A 114 6.27 -38.56 0.65
N LEU A 115 5.65 -37.39 0.50
CA LEU A 115 5.26 -36.53 1.63
C LEU A 115 4.34 -37.24 2.64
N LYS A 116 3.39 -38.07 2.18
CA LYS A 116 2.48 -38.82 3.07
C LYS A 116 3.18 -39.90 3.89
N ARG A 117 4.39 -40.31 3.49
CA ARG A 117 5.20 -41.32 4.16
C ARG A 117 6.32 -40.69 5.01
N MET A 118 6.44 -39.37 5.01
CA MET A 118 7.50 -38.66 5.70
C MET A 118 7.20 -38.57 7.20
N VAL A 119 8.17 -38.95 8.02
CA VAL A 119 8.17 -38.75 9.47
C VAL A 119 9.30 -37.77 9.79
N THR A 120 8.97 -36.66 10.46
CA THR A 120 9.94 -35.65 10.91
C THR A 120 9.83 -35.47 12.42
N GLY A 121 10.95 -35.09 13.05
CA GLY A 121 11.02 -34.73 14.45
C GLY A 121 12.05 -33.63 14.64
N ASP A 122 11.74 -32.65 15.47
CA ASP A 122 12.64 -31.57 15.88
C ASP A 122 12.42 -31.25 17.35
N GLU A 123 13.47 -30.84 18.05
CA GLU A 123 13.44 -30.55 19.47
C GLU A 123 13.27 -29.05 19.69
N ARG A 124 12.32 -28.67 20.54
CA ARG A 124 12.13 -27.27 20.95
C ARG A 124 12.32 -27.12 22.45
N TRP A 125 13.05 -26.08 22.85
CA TRP A 125 13.16 -25.70 24.24
C TRP A 125 11.81 -25.18 24.76
N VAL A 126 11.35 -25.70 25.91
CA VAL A 126 10.18 -25.20 26.63
C VAL A 126 10.68 -24.50 27.89
N THR A 127 10.42 -23.21 28.00
CA THR A 127 10.79 -22.42 29.17
C THR A 127 9.72 -22.54 30.25
N TYR A 128 10.16 -22.65 31.51
CA TYR A 128 9.28 -22.59 32.67
C TYR A 128 9.05 -21.12 33.06
N VAL A 129 7.79 -20.71 33.17
CA VAL A 129 7.41 -19.37 33.66
C VAL A 129 6.77 -19.54 35.02
N ASN A 130 7.46 -19.10 36.07
CA ASN A 130 6.90 -19.04 37.41
C ASN A 130 6.07 -17.75 37.51
N ILE A 131 4.75 -17.88 37.58
CA ILE A 131 3.85 -16.76 37.88
C ILE A 131 3.76 -16.69 39.40
N LEU A 132 4.40 -15.68 39.98
CA LEU A 132 4.25 -15.31 41.40
C LEU A 132 2.99 -14.47 41.59
#